data_AF-A0A7Y2H360-F1
#
_entry.id   AF-A0A7Y2H360-F1
#
_cell.length_a   1.000
_cell.length_b   1.000
_cell.length_c   1.000
_cell.angle_alpha   90.00
_cell.angle_beta   90.00
_cell.angle_gamma   90.00
#
_symmetry.space_group_name_H-M   'P 1'
#
loop_
_entity.id
_entity.type
_entity.pdbx_description
1 polymer ?
#
loop_
_entity_poly.entity_id
_entity_poly.type
_entity_poly.pdbx_seq_one_letter_code
_entity_poly.pdbx_strand_id
1 'polypeptide(L)' 'MDGLISVMKQAGYNFRHEGVQGPGGRQVLVEDPSGNIVELFESGV' A
#
# COMPACT_ATOMS: atom_id res chain seq x y z
N MET A 1 1.01 -7.68 -5.07
CA MET A 1 0.68 -6.35 -4.50
C MET A 1 -0.10 -5.44 -5.46
N ASP A 2 0.36 -5.25 -6.71
CA ASP A 2 -0.13 -4.17 -7.59
C ASP A 2 -1.63 -4.21 -7.93
N GLY A 3 -2.21 -5.41 -8.10
CA GLY A 3 -3.65 -5.55 -8.37
C GLY A 3 -4.51 -4.99 -7.24
N LEU A 4 -4.14 -5.26 -5.99
CA LEU A 4 -4.83 -4.73 -4.82
C LEU A 4 -4.69 -3.20 -4.74
N ILE A 5 -3.49 -2.67 -4.97
CA ILE A 5 -3.25 -1.21 -5.01
C ILE A 5 -4.13 -0.55 -6.07
N SER A 6 -4.23 -1.13 -7.27
CA SER A 6 -5.07 -0.59 -8.35
C SER A 6 -6.55 -0.52 -7.95
N VAL A 7 -7.09 -1.60 -7.36
CA VAL A 7 -8.47 -1.65 -6.85
C VAL A 7 -8.70 -0.60 -5.78
N MET A 8 -7.77 -0.45 -4.83
CA MET A 8 -7.89 0.53 -3.74
C MET A 8 -7.80 1.97 -4.25
N LYS A 9 -6.93 2.26 -5.22
CA LYS A 9 -6.89 3.58 -5.87
C LYS A 9 -8.20 3.90 -6.59
N GLN A 10 -8.79 2.93 -7.31
CA GLN A 10 -10.10 3.10 -7.95
C GLN A 10 -11.23 3.31 -6.94
N ALA A 11 -11.11 2.72 -5.73
CA ALA A 11 -12.05 2.90 -4.64
C ALA A 11 -11.83 4.20 -3.83
N GLY A 12 -10.86 5.06 -4.20
CA GLY A 12 -10.64 6.36 -3.58
C GLY A 12 -9.78 6.35 -2.31
N TYR A 13 -9.04 5.27 -2.03
CA TYR A 13 -8.11 5.25 -0.91
C TYR A 13 -6.90 6.15 -1.15
N ASN A 14 -6.45 6.83 -0.09
CA ASN A 14 -5.30 7.72 -0.13
C ASN A 14 -4.02 6.96 0.21
N PHE A 15 -3.02 7.07 -0.66
CA PHE A 15 -1.70 6.48 -0.47
C PHE A 15 -0.69 7.56 -0.11
N ARG A 16 0.11 7.34 0.93
CA ARG A 16 1.13 8.32 1.37
C ARG A 16 2.38 8.36 0.47
N HIS A 17 2.58 7.31 -0.33
CA HIS A 17 3.67 7.18 -1.32
C HIS A 17 3.35 6.07 -2.31
N GLU A 18 4.11 5.99 -3.41
CA GLU A 18 3.88 5.00 -4.49
C GLU A 18 4.38 3.58 -4.16
N GLY A 19 5.12 3.42 -3.06
CA GLY A 19 5.63 2.16 -2.52
C GLY A 19 7.15 2.18 -2.34
N VAL A 20 7.65 1.47 -1.33
CA VAL A 20 9.10 1.33 -1.04
C VAL A 20 9.50 -0.11 -1.29
N GLN A 21 10.54 -0.32 -2.10
CA GLN A 21 11.14 -1.63 -2.33
C GLN A 21 12.44 -1.72 -1.54
N GLY A 22 12.59 -2.78 -0.74
CA GLY A 22 13.80 -3.09 0.01
C GLY A 22 14.17 -4.57 -0.07
N PRO A 23 15.28 -4.98 0.57
CA PRO A 23 15.75 -6.36 0.59
C PRO A 23 14.77 -7.34 1.25
N GLY A 24 13.88 -6.85 2.12
CA GLY A 24 12.83 -7.67 2.74
C GLY A 24 11.54 -7.78 1.93
N GLY A 25 11.40 -7.04 0.83
CA GLY A 25 10.16 -6.96 0.07
C GLY A 25 9.70 -5.54 -0.21
N ARG A 26 8.42 -5.42 -0.56
CA ARG A 26 7.78 -4.18 -0.94
C ARG A 26 6.71 -3.79 0.07
N GLN A 27 6.64 -2.52 0.40
CA GLN A 27 5.60 -1.98 1.26
C GLN A 27 4.99 -0.70 0.72
N VAL A 28 3.77 -0.39 1.14
CA VAL A 28 3.13 0.91 0.93
C VAL A 28 2.21 1.26 2.09
N LEU A 29 2.11 2.55 2.42
CA LEU A 29 1.17 3.06 3.42
C LEU A 29 -0.09 3.62 2.76
N VAL A 30 -1.25 3.17 3.24
CA VAL A 30 -2.58 3.63 2.84
C VAL A 30 -3.36 4.12 4.05
N GLU A 31 -4.16 5.17 3.87
CA GLU A 31 -5.06 5.71 4.88
C GLU A 31 -6.47 5.12 4.71
N ASP A 32 -7.04 4.61 5.80
CA ASP A 32 -8.45 4.16 5.82
C ASP A 32 -9.41 5.36 6.02
N PRO A 33 -10.73 5.19 5.88
CA PRO A 33 -11.70 6.27 6.07
C PRO A 33 -11.73 6.88 7.47
N SER A 34 -11.14 6.22 8.47
CA SER A 34 -11.02 6.74 9.84
C SER A 34 -9.73 7.54 10.06
N GLY A 35 -8.87 7.62 9.05
CA GLY A 35 -7.55 8.27 9.14
C GLY A 35 -6.44 7.36 9.68
N ASN A 36 -6.70 6.06 9.85
CA ASN A 36 -5.68 5.12 10.32
C ASN A 36 -4.72 4.77 9.19
N ILE A 37 -3.45 4.55 9.56
CA ILE A 37 -2.43 4.15 8.62
C ILE A 37 -2.26 2.65 8.64
N VAL A 38 -2.52 2.04 7.49
CA VAL A 38 -2.39 0.61 7.24
C VAL A 38 -1.17 0.40 6.35
N GLU A 39 -0.30 -0.51 6.78
CA GLU A 39 0.80 -1.00 5.94
C GLU A 39 0.33 -2.19 5.12
N LEU A 40 0.51 -2.10 3.81
CA LEU A 40 0.43 -3.24 2.91
C LEU A 40 1.86 -3.71 2.61
N PHE A 41 2.15 -4.97 2.91
CA PHE A 41 3.47 -5.57 2.75
C PHE A 41 3.40 -6.82 1.86
N GLU A 42 4.38 -6.95 0.97
CA GLU A 42 4.64 -8.12 0.15
C GLU A 42 6.08 -8.55 0.37
N SER A 43 6.28 -9.76 0.91
CA SER A 43 7.62 -10.28 1.19
C SER A 43 8.43 -10.39 -0.10
N GLY A 44 9.68 -9.95 -0.05
CA GLY A 44 10.70 -10.31 -1.03
C GLY A 44 11.13 -11.73 -0.73
N VAL A 45 11.18 -12.57 -1.75
CA VAL A 45 11.83 -13.89 -1.66
C VAL A 45 13.32 -13.69 -1.91
#